data_AF-A0AAW6WFJ9-F1
#
_entry.id   AF-A0AAW6WFJ9-F1
#
_cell.length_a   1.000
_cell.length_b   1.000
_cell.length_c   1.000
_cell.angle_alpha   90.00
_cell.angle_beta   90.00
_cell.angle_gamma   90.00
#
_symmetry.space_group_name_H-M   'P 1'
#
loop_
_entity.id
_entity.type
_entity.pdbx_description
1 polymer ?
#
loop_
_entity_poly.entity_id
_entity_poly.type
_entity_poly.pdbx_seq_one_letter_code
_entity_poly.pdbx_strand_id
1 'polypeptide(L)' 'MGENGGTRRVNSVHQVAELLLEHWPVANGEDYVAAVRICLEAMLGAVPAEAVREALIKAAREAGISVMQ' A
#
# COMPACT_ATOMS: atom_id res chain seq x y z
N MET A 1 18.39 20.62 0.99
CA MET A 1 17.51 19.92 1.95
C MET A 1 17.56 18.45 1.62
N GLY A 2 17.95 17.61 2.59
CA GLY A 2 18.30 16.21 2.38
C GLY A 2 17.12 15.35 1.95
N GLU A 3 17.35 14.62 0.86
CA GLU A 3 16.47 13.61 0.32
C GLU A 3 16.31 12.48 1.33
N ASN A 4 15.09 12.17 1.74
CA ASN A 4 14.80 10.96 2.50
C ASN A 4 13.90 10.08 1.65
N GLY A 5 14.50 9.44 0.64
CA GLY A 5 13.99 8.20 0.07
C GLY A 5 14.12 7.07 1.09
N GLY A 6 13.40 7.19 2.21
CA GLY A 6 13.38 6.17 3.25
C GLY A 6 12.54 4.99 2.80
N THR A 7 13.16 3.82 2.63
CA THR A 7 12.43 2.59 2.37
C THR A 7 11.68 2.18 3.65
N ARG A 8 10.34 2.31 3.63
CA ARG A 8 9.48 1.79 4.72
C ARG A 8 9.16 0.33 4.45
N ARG A 9 9.65 -0.58 5.31
CA ARG A 9 9.20 -1.98 5.29
C ARG A 9 7.83 -2.07 5.94
N VAL A 10 6.90 -2.69 5.23
CA VAL A 10 5.57 -3.05 5.75
C VAL A 10 5.51 -4.57 5.92
N ASN A 11 5.28 -5.04 7.15
CA ASN A 11 5.18 -6.48 7.46
C ASN A 11 3.76 -6.90 7.91
N SER A 12 2.81 -5.97 7.88
CA SER A 12 1.45 -6.21 8.35
C SER A 12 0.48 -5.34 7.58
N VAL A 13 -0.76 -5.82 7.47
CA VAL A 13 -1.87 -5.11 6.82
C VAL A 13 -2.06 -3.72 7.44
N HIS A 14 -1.95 -3.60 8.76
CA HIS A 14 -2.02 -2.29 9.44
C HIS A 14 -0.97 -1.29 8.94
N GLN A 15 0.29 -1.72 8.79
CA GLN A 15 1.35 -0.86 8.27
C GLN A 15 1.12 -0.47 6.80
N VAL A 16 0.47 -1.34 6.02
CA VAL A 16 0.06 -1.02 4.66
C VAL A 16 -1.04 0.05 4.66
N ALA A 17 -2.04 -0.08 5.53
CA ALA A 17 -3.10 0.92 5.69
C ALA A 17 -2.52 2.29 6.11
N GLU A 18 -1.66 2.33 7.12
CA GLU A 18 -0.98 3.56 7.56
C GLU A 18 -0.18 4.19 6.41
N LEU A 19 0.55 3.37 5.64
CA LEU A 19 1.29 3.87 4.48
C LEU A 19 0.38 4.44 3.38
N LEU A 20 -0.75 3.79 3.11
CA LEU A 20 -1.75 4.26 2.12
C LEU A 20 -2.48 5.53 2.58
N LEU A 21 -2.66 5.72 3.89
CA LEU A 21 -3.41 6.85 4.44
C LEU A 21 -2.52 8.07 4.73
N GLU A 22 -1.31 7.86 5.23
CA GLU A 22 -0.46 8.95 5.72
C GLU A 22 0.66 9.34 4.74
N HIS A 23 1.17 8.38 3.97
CA HIS A 23 2.39 8.55 3.18
C HIS A 23 2.19 8.42 1.68
N TRP A 24 0.96 8.17 1.24
CA TRP A 24 0.68 7.88 -0.16
C TRP A 24 0.66 9.15 -1.01
N PRO A 25 1.51 9.25 -2.05
CA PRO A 25 1.65 10.49 -2.82
C PRO A 25 0.51 10.73 -3.81
N VAL A 26 -0.18 9.67 -4.26
CA VAL A 26 -1.20 9.74 -5.33
C VAL A 26 -2.45 8.96 -4.93
N ALA A 27 -3.40 9.65 -4.29
CA ALA A 27 -4.64 9.06 -3.78
C ALA A 27 -5.80 9.03 -4.80
N ASN A 28 -5.50 9.05 -6.11
CA ASN A 28 -6.50 9.17 -7.18
C ASN A 28 -6.51 7.98 -8.16
N GLY A 29 -5.70 6.94 -7.92
CA GLY A 29 -5.65 5.72 -8.74
C GLY A 29 -6.75 4.73 -8.38
N GLU A 30 -7.24 3.98 -9.36
CA GLU A 30 -8.20 2.90 -9.11
C GLU A 30 -7.55 1.78 -8.28
N ASP A 31 -6.28 1.46 -8.52
CA ASP A 31 -5.56 0.47 -7.71
C ASP A 31 -5.28 0.99 -6.30
N TYR A 32 -5.14 2.31 -6.09
CA TYR A 32 -5.06 2.87 -4.73
C TYR A 32 -6.33 2.59 -3.93
N VAL A 33 -7.50 2.92 -4.51
CA VAL A 33 -8.79 2.67 -3.85
C VAL A 33 -9.00 1.17 -3.63
N ALA A 34 -8.62 0.34 -4.60
CA ALA A 34 -8.66 -1.12 -4.44
C ALA A 34 -7.75 -1.60 -3.32
N ALA A 35 -6.52 -1.07 -3.22
CA ALA A 35 -5.57 -1.42 -2.17
C ALA A 35 -6.10 -1.08 -0.77
N VAL A 36 -6.68 0.11 -0.59
CA VAL A 36 -7.31 0.52 0.70
C VAL A 36 -8.45 -0.43 1.07
N ARG A 37 -9.32 -0.77 0.10
CA ARG A 37 -10.44 -1.70 0.32
C ARG A 37 -9.96 -3.10 0.72
N ILE A 38 -9.02 -3.66 -0.03
CA ILE A 38 -8.44 -4.99 0.24
C ILE A 38 -7.72 -4.99 1.59
N CYS A 39 -7.06 -3.90 1.96
CA CYS A 39 -6.43 -3.73 3.26
C CYS A 39 -7.46 -3.82 4.40
N LEU A 40 -8.62 -3.16 4.24
CA LEU A 40 -9.72 -3.26 5.20
C LEU A 40 -10.30 -4.66 5.27
N GLU A 41 -10.56 -5.30 4.12
CA GLU A 41 -11.06 -6.67 4.05
C GLU A 41 -10.11 -7.66 4.73
N ALA A 42 -8.79 -7.48 4.59
CA ALA A 42 -7.81 -8.34 5.24
C ALA A 42 -7.75 -8.12 6.75
N MET A 43 -7.93 -6.87 7.22
CA MET A 43 -8.07 -6.60 8.67
C MET A 43 -9.33 -7.25 9.26
N LEU A 44 -10.40 -7.36 8.46
CA LEU A 44 -11.64 -8.06 8.82
C LEU A 44 -11.54 -9.58 8.69
N GLY A 45 -10.42 -10.11 8.17
CA GLY A 45 -10.22 -11.54 7.91
C GLY A 45 -11.00 -12.09 6.71
N ALA A 46 -11.50 -11.22 5.83
CA ALA A 46 -12.25 -11.61 4.64
C ALA A 46 -11.34 -12.05 3.48
N VAL A 47 -10.12 -11.49 3.40
CA VAL A 47 -9.13 -11.83 2.36
C VAL A 47 -7.74 -12.06 2.99
N PRO A 48 -6.87 -12.87 2.36
CA PRO A 48 -5.53 -13.11 2.88
C PRO A 48 -4.64 -11.86 2.74
N ALA A 49 -3.64 -11.74 3.63
CA ALA A 49 -2.65 -10.65 3.58
C ALA A 49 -1.85 -10.63 2.25
N GLU A 50 -1.77 -11.77 1.55
CA GLU A 50 -1.14 -11.87 0.23
C GLU A 50 -1.87 -11.01 -0.82
N ALA A 51 -3.21 -10.96 -0.78
CA ALA A 51 -4.01 -10.12 -1.65
C ALA A 51 -3.73 -8.63 -1.42
N VAL A 52 -3.49 -8.23 -0.16
CA VAL A 52 -3.09 -6.86 0.20
C VAL A 52 -1.74 -6.52 -0.44
N ARG A 53 -0.77 -7.46 -0.41
CA ARG A 53 0.55 -7.26 -1.01
C ARG A 53 0.43 -7.06 -2.52
N GLU A 54 -0.36 -7.88 -3.20
CA GLU A 54 -0.58 -7.72 -4.64
C GLU A 54 -1.25 -6.38 -4.99
N ALA A 55 -2.30 -6.01 -4.26
CA ALA A 55 -3.00 -4.74 -4.47
C ALA A 55 -2.08 -3.54 -4.22
N LEU A 56 -1.24 -3.61 -3.18
CA LEU A 56 -0.27 -2.57 -2.87
C LEU A 56 0.78 -2.42 -3.98
N ILE A 57 1.27 -3.52 -4.57
CA ILE A 57 2.23 -3.47 -5.67
C ILE A 57 1.61 -2.81 -6.91
N LYS A 58 0.35 -3.11 -7.21
CA LYS A 58 -0.37 -2.46 -8.32
C LYS A 58 -0.54 -0.97 -8.07
N ALA A 59 -1.02 -0.59 -6.88
CA ALA A 59 -1.14 0.80 -6.47
C ALA A 59 0.21 1.53 -6.55
N ALA A 60 1.28 0.91 -6.07
CA ALA A 60 2.62 1.49 -6.13
C ALA A 60 3.07 1.71 -7.58
N ARG A 61 2.77 0.77 -8.48
CA ARG A 61 3.07 0.90 -9.91
C ARG A 61 2.31 2.05 -10.55
N GLU A 62 1.04 2.27 -10.21
CA GLU A 62 0.28 3.44 -10.66
C GLU A 62 0.86 4.75 -10.14
N ALA A 63 1.25 4.78 -8.86
CA ALA A 63 1.82 5.96 -8.22
C ALA A 63 3.29 6.23 -8.61
N GLY A 64 3.90 5.38 -9.44
CA GLY A 64 5.31 5.48 -9.82
C GLY A 64 6.30 5.13 -8.69
N ILE A 65 5.84 4.42 -7.66
CA ILE A 65 6.64 3.98 -6.51
C ILE A 65 7.31 2.65 -6.85
N SER A 66 8.64 2.60 -6.71
CA SER A 66 9.40 1.36 -6.91
C SER A 66 9.29 0.47 -5.65
N VAL A 67 8.66 -0.70 -5.79
CA VAL A 67 8.58 -1.69 -4.71
C VAL A 67 9.77 -2.65 -4.80
N MET A 68 10.64 -2.62 -3.80
CA MET A 68 11.67 -3.65 -3.62
C MET A 68 11.02 -4.90 -3.02
N GLN A 69 11.03 -5.99 -3.78
CA GLN A 69 10.38 -7.28 -3.47
C GLN A 69 11.20 -8.12 -2.49
#